data_AF-A0A5N3PBY5-F1
#
_entry.id   AF-A0A5N3PBY5-F1
#
_cell.length_a   1.000
_cell.length_b   1.000
_cell.length_c   1.000
_cell.angle_alpha   90.00
_cell.angle_beta   90.00
_cell.angle_gamma   90.00
#
_symmetry.space_group_name_H-M   'P 1'
#
loop_
_entity.id
_entity.type
_entity.pdbx_description
1 polymer ?
#
loop_
_entity_poly.entity_id
_entity_poly.type
_entity_poly.pdbx_seq_one_letter_code
_entity_poly.pdbx_strand_id
1 'polypeptide(L)'
;MHHAVQAAIARFPDRGHAIAELARTDDSFLSLCEDLAEAEAVLARWERSSSSVNEASCTEYRELVMDLAAELATELDRHSQQ
;
A
#
# COMPACT_ATOMS: atom_id res chain seq x y z
N MET A 1 -15.80 -3.08 4.06
CA MET A 1 -14.68 -2.60 3.21
C MET A 1 -13.42 -3.24 3.76
N HIS A 2 -12.60 -3.87 2.91
CA HIS A 2 -11.39 -4.59 3.33
C HIS A 2 -10.38 -3.59 3.92
N HIS A 3 -9.75 -3.89 5.07
CA HIS A 3 -8.69 -3.07 5.66
C HIS A 3 -7.57 -2.69 4.65
N ALA A 4 -7.13 -3.63 3.82
CA ALA A 4 -6.16 -3.39 2.75
C ALA A 4 -6.59 -2.27 1.78
N VAL A 5 -7.86 -2.30 1.36
CA VAL A 5 -8.45 -1.24 0.52
C VAL A 5 -8.46 0.10 1.25
N GLN A 6 -8.71 0.12 2.57
CA GLN A 6 -8.67 1.37 3.34
C GLN A 6 -7.25 1.93 3.46
N ALA A 7 -6.23 1.09 3.60
CA ALA A 7 -4.83 1.52 3.61
C ALA A 7 -4.44 2.16 2.26
N ALA A 8 -4.79 1.51 1.15
CA ALA A 8 -4.58 2.07 -0.19
C ALA A 8 -5.32 3.42 -0.37
N ILE A 9 -6.58 3.53 0.08
CA ILE A 9 -7.34 4.79 0.03
C ILE A 9 -6.69 5.88 0.89
N ALA A 10 -6.17 5.54 2.08
CA ALA A 10 -5.50 6.50 2.94
C ALA A 10 -4.23 7.07 2.29
N ARG A 11 -3.56 6.28 1.46
CA ARG A 11 -2.37 6.69 0.70
C ARG A 11 -2.70 7.48 -0.57
N PHE A 12 -3.84 7.19 -1.20
CA PHE A 12 -4.32 7.85 -2.41
C PHE A 12 -5.74 8.39 -2.24
N PRO A 13 -5.95 9.42 -1.37
CA PRO A 13 -7.28 9.87 -1.00
C PRO A 13 -8.11 10.35 -2.21
N ASP A 14 -7.46 10.97 -3.19
CA ASP A 14 -8.11 11.47 -4.42
C ASP A 14 -8.58 10.34 -5.36
N ARG A 15 -8.08 9.11 -5.17
CA ARG A 15 -8.38 7.95 -6.03
C ARG A 15 -9.26 6.92 -5.34
N GLY A 16 -9.89 7.27 -4.22
CA GLY A 16 -10.57 6.29 -3.35
C GLY A 16 -11.70 5.51 -4.02
N HIS A 17 -12.45 6.13 -4.93
CA HIS A 17 -13.50 5.43 -5.69
C HIS A 17 -12.91 4.37 -6.64
N ALA A 18 -11.88 4.75 -7.40
CA ALA A 18 -11.22 3.85 -8.35
C ALA A 18 -10.57 2.66 -7.64
N ILE A 19 -9.93 2.89 -6.48
CA ILE A 19 -9.36 1.82 -5.65
C ILE A 19 -10.45 0.86 -5.17
N ALA A 20 -11.55 1.40 -4.64
CA ALA A 20 -12.65 0.58 -4.15
C ALA A 20 -13.37 -0.19 -5.26
N GLU A 21 -13.36 0.32 -6.50
CA GLU A 21 -13.90 -0.36 -7.67
C GLU A 21 -12.98 -1.47 -8.17
N LEU A 22 -11.73 -1.13 -8.48
CA LEU A 22 -10.76 -2.06 -9.02
C LEU A 22 -10.51 -3.24 -8.07
N ALA A 23 -10.38 -2.98 -6.76
CA ALA A 23 -10.20 -4.04 -5.76
C ALA A 23 -11.40 -4.99 -5.59
N ARG A 24 -12.59 -4.67 -6.14
CA ARG A 24 -13.73 -5.61 -6.16
C ARG A 24 -13.70 -6.54 -7.37
N THR A 25 -13.01 -6.16 -8.43
CA THR A 25 -13.07 -6.83 -9.73
C THR A 25 -11.72 -7.42 -10.17
N ASP A 26 -10.63 -7.01 -9.53
CA ASP A 26 -9.27 -7.42 -9.84
C ASP A 26 -8.59 -7.95 -8.55
N ASP A 27 -8.52 -9.28 -8.44
CA ASP A 27 -7.91 -9.97 -7.29
C ASP A 27 -6.40 -9.69 -7.20
N SER A 28 -5.72 -9.44 -8.33
CA SER A 28 -4.30 -9.10 -8.35
C SER A 28 -4.07 -7.72 -7.72
N PHE A 29 -4.93 -6.76 -8.05
CA PHE A 29 -4.90 -5.44 -7.43
C PHE A 29 -5.25 -5.49 -5.94
N LEU A 30 -6.20 -6.34 -5.54
CA LEU A 30 -6.51 -6.55 -4.13
C LEU A 30 -5.31 -7.12 -3.36
N SER A 31 -4.62 -8.13 -3.91
CA SER A 31 -3.38 -8.68 -3.32
C SER A 31 -2.33 -7.60 -3.13
N LEU A 32 -2.16 -6.70 -4.11
CA LEU A 32 -1.22 -5.59 -4.00
C LEU A 32 -1.59 -4.60 -2.88
N CYS A 33 -2.89 -4.37 -2.65
CA CYS A 33 -3.36 -3.59 -1.50
C CYS A 33 -3.05 -4.30 -0.17
N GLU A 34 -3.14 -5.63 -0.12
CA GLU A 34 -2.82 -6.44 1.06
C GLU A 34 -1.33 -6.35 1.39
N ASP A 35 -0.46 -6.49 0.38
CA ASP A 35 1.00 -6.38 0.52
C ASP A 35 1.40 -4.99 1.04
N LEU A 36 0.81 -3.92 0.51
CA LEU A 36 1.04 -2.56 0.99
C LEU A 36 0.65 -2.44 2.48
N ALA A 37 -0.55 -2.90 2.84
CA ALA A 37 -1.07 -2.78 4.20
C ALA A 37 -0.21 -3.56 5.21
N GLU A 38 0.29 -4.73 4.83
CA GLU A 38 1.22 -5.51 5.64
C GLU A 38 2.56 -4.77 5.81
N ALA A 39 3.16 -4.29 4.72
CA ALA A 39 4.43 -3.57 4.76
C ALA A 39 4.35 -2.30 5.62
N GLU A 40 3.28 -1.51 5.50
CA GLU A 40 3.03 -0.33 6.34
C GLU A 40 2.85 -0.69 7.82
N ALA A 41 2.14 -1.79 8.13
CA ALA A 41 1.95 -2.25 9.50
C ALA A 41 3.26 -2.70 10.15
N VAL A 42 4.11 -3.41 9.40
CA VAL A 42 5.45 -3.79 9.87
C VAL A 42 6.29 -2.55 10.09
N LEU A 43 6.37 -1.64 9.13
CA LEU A 43 7.13 -0.40 9.27
C LEU A 43 6.70 0.41 10.51
N ALA A 44 5.40 0.63 10.68
CA ALA A 44 4.86 1.39 11.83
C ALA A 44 5.19 0.73 13.18
N ARG A 45 5.24 -0.60 13.23
CA ARG A 45 5.65 -1.33 14.44
C ARG A 45 7.13 -1.11 14.76
N TRP A 46 7.97 -1.05 13.73
CA TRP A 46 9.41 -0.85 13.88
C TRP A 46 9.73 0.59 14.26
N GLU A 47 9.09 1.58 13.63
CA GLU A 47 9.25 3.00 13.96
C GLU A 47 8.81 3.35 15.40
N ARG A 48 7.79 2.66 15.92
CA ARG A 48 7.35 2.83 17.32
C ARG A 48 8.28 2.15 18.32
N SER A 49 9.04 1.16 17.90
CA SER A 49 9.98 0.45 18.75
C SER A 49 11.28 1.28 18.79
N SER A 50 11.50 2.06 19.86
CA SER A 50 12.64 3.00 20.04
C SER A 50 14.05 2.37 20.09
N SER A 51 14.25 1.21 19.48
CA SER A 51 15.51 0.49 19.42
C SER A 51 16.30 0.92 18.18
N SER A 52 17.50 1.45 18.38
CA SER A 52 18.44 1.82 17.29
C SER A 52 18.91 0.62 16.44
N VAL A 53 18.48 -0.61 16.78
CA VAL A 53 18.81 -1.83 16.05
C VAL A 53 18.09 -1.93 14.69
N ASN A 54 17.05 -1.11 14.46
CA ASN A 54 16.11 -1.30 13.35
C ASN A 54 16.21 -0.29 12.20
N GLU A 55 17.19 0.63 12.18
CA GLU A 55 17.28 1.64 11.12
C GLU A 55 17.43 1.04 9.71
N ALA A 56 18.24 0.00 9.56
CA ALA A 56 18.47 -0.64 8.25
C ALA A 56 17.21 -1.30 7.69
N SER A 57 16.49 -2.06 8.52
CA SER A 57 15.23 -2.70 8.11
C SER A 57 14.08 -1.70 7.96
N CYS A 58 14.07 -0.59 8.72
CA CYS A 58 13.12 0.49 8.46
C CYS A 58 13.34 1.13 7.08
N THR A 59 14.58 1.19 6.59
CA THR A 59 14.87 1.67 5.23
C THR A 59 14.36 0.68 4.18
N GLU A 60 14.65 -0.62 4.34
CA GLU A 60 14.16 -1.67 3.42
C GLU A 60 12.62 -1.67 3.33
N TYR A 61 11.92 -1.64 4.47
CA TYR A 61 10.45 -1.59 4.46
C TYR A 61 9.90 -0.27 3.91
N ARG A 62 10.60 0.85 4.08
CA ARG A 62 10.20 2.12 3.44
C ARG A 62 10.33 2.05 1.92
N GLU A 63 11.41 1.47 1.41
CA GLU A 63 11.61 1.24 -0.02
C GLU A 63 10.50 0.32 -0.56
N LEU A 64 10.22 -0.79 0.12
CA LEU A 64 9.12 -1.69 -0.25
C LEU A 64 7.76 -0.99 -0.30
N VAL A 65 7.42 -0.17 0.71
CA VAL A 65 6.17 0.61 0.72
C VAL A 65 6.13 1.62 -0.43
N MET A 66 7.27 2.20 -0.81
CA MET A 66 7.35 3.10 -1.96
C MET A 66 7.14 2.35 -3.28
N ASP A 67 7.76 1.19 -3.46
CA ASP A 67 7.62 0.37 -4.66
C ASP A 67 6.19 -0.13 -4.85
N LEU A 68 5.59 -0.68 -3.80
CA LEU A 68 4.18 -1.12 -3.80
C LEU A 68 3.22 0.03 -4.11
N ALA A 69 3.49 1.22 -3.58
CA ALA A 69 2.68 2.40 -3.87
C ALA A 69 2.83 2.85 -5.34
N ALA A 70 4.04 2.77 -5.91
CA ALA A 70 4.27 3.09 -7.31
C ALA A 70 3.56 2.09 -8.24
N GLU A 71 3.56 0.81 -7.89
CA GLU A 71 2.84 -0.22 -8.62
C GLU A 71 1.31 0.00 -8.56
N LEU A 72 0.76 0.29 -7.38
CA LEU A 72 -0.65 0.67 -7.23
C LEU A 72 -1.01 1.89 -8.09
N ALA A 73 -0.16 2.92 -8.09
CA ALA A 73 -0.39 4.12 -8.90
C ALA A 73 -0.41 3.79 -10.40
N THR A 74 0.47 2.91 -10.85
CA THR A 74 0.54 2.45 -12.24
C THR A 74 -0.72 1.68 -12.65
N GLU A 75 -1.20 0.77 -11.80
CA GLU A 75 -2.42 0.02 -12.04
C GLU A 75 -3.66 0.92 -12.05
N LEU A 76 -3.71 1.92 -11.17
CA LEU A 76 -4.78 2.92 -11.16
C LEU A 76 -4.76 3.81 -12.40
N ASP A 77 -3.57 4.24 -12.86
CA ASP A 77 -3.42 5.01 -14.09
C ASP A 77 -3.89 4.19 -15.29
N ARG A 78 -3.53 2.90 -15.34
CA ARG A 78 -3.98 1.95 -16.37
C ARG A 78 -5.50 1.79 -16.35
N HIS A 79 -6.12 1.65 -15.18
CA HIS A 79 -7.56 1.54 -15.05
C HIS A 79 -8.29 2.82 -15.48
N SER A 80 -7.76 4.01 -15.16
CA SER A 80 -8.38 5.29 -15.53
C SER A 80 -8.36 5.62 -17.04
N GLN A 81 -7.56 4.89 -17.82
CA GLN A 81 -7.44 5.05 -19.27
C GLN A 81 -8.36 4.09 -20.07
N GLN A 82 -9.07 3.21 -19.38
CA GLN A 82 -10.03 2.25 -19.97
C GLN A 82 -11.43 2.84 -20.03
#